data_AF-A0A947NJG2-F1
#
_entry.id   AF-A0A947NJG2-F1
#
_cell.length_a   1.000
_cell.length_b   1.000
_cell.length_c   1.000
_cell.angle_alpha   90.00
_cell.angle_beta   90.00
_cell.angle_gamma   90.00
#
_symmetry.space_group_name_H-M   'P 1'
#
loop_
_entity.id
_entity.type
_entity.pdbx_description
1 polymer ?
#
loop_
_entity_poly.entity_id
_entity_poly.type
_entity_poly.pdbx_seq_one_letter_code
_entity_poly.pdbx_strand_id
1 'polypeptide(L)'
;MNTEQLMNLALEMADLDAMPGDSAIHYPGGGIERILFGIDLKAPELAIAKNLGFDGAISHHPVGGSSTLRFHEVLERHIDQMTRAGVPFDVAEATMR
;
A
#
# COMPACT_ATOMS: atom_id res chain seq x y z
N MET A 1 -3.22 -18.49 -5.32
CA MET A 1 -2.76 -17.13 -5.69
C MET A 1 -1.39 -16.87 -5.07
N ASN A 2 -0.62 -15.87 -5.51
CA ASN A 2 0.65 -15.45 -4.86
C ASN A 2 0.62 -13.93 -4.54
N THR A 3 1.58 -13.45 -3.77
CA THR A 3 1.63 -12.04 -3.32
C THR A 3 1.75 -11.04 -4.47
N GLU A 4 2.48 -11.39 -5.53
CA GLU A 4 2.61 -10.55 -6.74
C GLU A 4 1.27 -10.43 -7.49
N GLN A 5 0.55 -11.55 -7.64
CA GLN A 5 -0.78 -11.58 -8.26
C GLN A 5 -1.80 -10.76 -7.46
N LEU A 6 -1.73 -10.82 -6.13
CA LEU A 6 -2.55 -9.99 -5.24
C LEU A 6 -2.27 -8.51 -5.42
N MET A 7 -0.99 -8.12 -5.46
CA MET A 7 -0.58 -6.73 -5.69
C MET A 7 -1.04 -6.25 -7.07
N ASN A 8 -0.79 -7.04 -8.12
CA ASN A 8 -1.16 -6.69 -9.49
C ASN A 8 -2.67 -6.50 -9.66
N LEU A 9 -3.49 -7.30 -8.96
CA LEU A 9 -4.94 -7.09 -8.94
C LEU A 9 -5.31 -5.72 -8.36
N ALA A 10 -4.66 -5.28 -7.28
CA ALA A 10 -4.89 -3.96 -6.69
C ALA A 10 -4.42 -2.82 -7.62
N LEU A 11 -3.28 -3.01 -8.29
CA LEU A 11 -2.75 -2.05 -9.26
C LEU A 11 -3.66 -1.90 -10.48
N GLU A 12 -4.17 -3.01 -11.03
CA GLU A 12 -5.14 -3.01 -12.14
C GLU A 12 -6.43 -2.28 -11.75
N MET A 13 -6.97 -2.55 -10.56
CA MET A 13 -8.17 -1.85 -10.07
C MET A 13 -7.94 -0.35 -9.86
N ALA A 14 -6.72 0.05 -9.53
CA ALA A 14 -6.35 1.43 -9.26
C ALA A 14 -5.84 2.21 -10.49
N ASP A 15 -5.73 1.55 -11.65
CA ASP A 15 -5.11 2.10 -12.86
C ASP A 15 -3.67 2.61 -12.61
N LEU A 16 -2.86 1.78 -11.95
CA LEU A 16 -1.46 2.06 -11.62
C LEU A 16 -0.51 1.06 -12.31
N ASP A 17 0.53 1.58 -12.95
CA ASP A 17 1.55 0.75 -13.62
C ASP A 17 2.64 0.22 -12.68
N ALA A 18 2.75 0.80 -11.48
CA ALA A 18 3.79 0.47 -10.52
C ALA A 18 3.29 0.59 -9.08
N MET A 19 3.89 -0.21 -8.19
CA MET A 19 3.62 -0.17 -6.76
C MET A 19 4.01 1.20 -6.16
N PRO A 20 3.07 1.92 -5.52
CA PRO A 20 3.37 3.22 -4.91
C PRO A 20 4.28 3.08 -3.69
N GLY A 21 4.96 4.17 -3.33
CA GLY A 21 5.96 4.19 -2.25
C GLY A 21 5.42 3.82 -0.85
N ASP A 22 4.12 3.94 -0.63
CA ASP A 22 3.43 3.58 0.61
C ASP A 22 2.95 2.12 0.66
N SER A 23 3.22 1.34 -0.38
CA SER A 23 2.79 -0.05 -0.51
C SER A 23 3.99 -0.99 -0.66
N ALA A 24 3.90 -2.20 -0.12
CA ALA A 24 4.99 -3.17 -0.20
C ALA A 24 4.52 -4.62 -0.02
N ILE A 25 5.20 -5.56 -0.70
CA ILE A 25 5.19 -6.97 -0.34
C ILE A 25 6.33 -7.21 0.65
N HIS A 26 6.00 -7.33 1.94
CA HIS A 26 7.01 -7.52 3.00
C HIS A 26 7.60 -8.94 3.02
N TYR A 27 6.75 -9.95 2.74
CA TYR A 27 7.12 -11.35 2.73
C TYR A 27 6.48 -12.04 1.52
N PRO A 28 7.25 -12.33 0.46
CA PRO A 28 6.73 -13.03 -0.71
C PRO A 28 6.19 -14.42 -0.34
N GLY A 29 5.07 -14.81 -0.95
CA GLY A 29 4.43 -16.09 -0.68
C GLY A 29 3.55 -16.57 -1.82
N GLY A 30 3.26 -17.87 -1.84
CA GLY A 30 2.41 -18.53 -2.84
C GLY A 30 1.50 -19.57 -2.21
N GLY A 31 0.57 -20.11 -3.00
CA GLY A 31 -0.44 -21.05 -2.49
C GLY A 31 -1.48 -20.40 -1.58
N ILE A 32 -1.70 -19.09 -1.74
CA ILE A 32 -2.60 -18.32 -0.88
C ILE A 32 -4.05 -18.58 -1.30
N GLU A 33 -4.86 -19.06 -0.36
CA GLU A 33 -6.30 -19.30 -0.48
C GLU A 33 -7.11 -18.54 0.58
N ARG A 34 -6.54 -18.31 1.77
CA ARG A 34 -7.20 -17.62 2.89
C ARG A 34 -6.33 -16.51 3.47
N ILE A 35 -6.80 -15.26 3.40
CA ILE A 35 -6.06 -14.05 3.83
C ILE A 35 -6.80 -13.34 4.96
N LEU A 36 -6.05 -12.86 5.96
CA LEU A 36 -6.54 -11.85 6.89
C LEU A 36 -6.34 -10.47 6.26
N PHE A 37 -7.42 -9.76 5.96
CA PHE A 37 -7.35 -8.37 5.47
C PHE A 37 -7.81 -7.42 6.58
N GLY A 38 -7.03 -6.40 6.89
CA GLY A 38 -7.35 -5.42 7.92
C GLY A 38 -6.81 -4.03 7.59
N ILE A 39 -7.38 -3.01 8.24
CA ILE A 39 -6.88 -1.63 8.10
C ILE A 39 -5.53 -1.50 8.81
N ASP A 40 -5.50 -1.91 10.08
CA ASP A 40 -4.33 -1.94 10.93
C ASP A 40 -4.02 -3.39 11.32
N LEU A 41 -2.96 -3.96 10.76
CA LEU A 41 -2.44 -5.26 11.22
C LEU A 41 -1.08 -5.08 11.87
N LYS A 42 -0.96 -5.50 13.13
CA LYS A 42 0.30 -5.55 13.85
C LYS A 42 0.59 -6.99 14.30
N ALA A 43 1.63 -7.15 15.10
CA ALA A 43 2.05 -8.47 15.60
C ALA A 43 0.92 -9.30 16.24
N PRO A 44 -0.01 -8.73 17.05
CA PRO A 44 -1.10 -9.50 17.64
C PRO A 44 -2.04 -10.10 16.59
N GLU A 45 -2.43 -9.34 15.58
CA GLU A 45 -3.34 -9.81 14.54
C GLU A 45 -2.69 -10.89 13.67
N LEU A 46 -1.39 -10.75 13.37
CA LEU A 46 -0.62 -11.77 12.66
C LEU A 46 -0.52 -13.09 13.45
N ALA A 47 -0.36 -13.01 14.77
CA ALA A 47 -0.36 -14.19 15.63
C ALA A 47 -1.71 -14.91 15.61
N ILE A 48 -2.82 -14.15 15.65
CA ILE A 48 -4.18 -14.71 15.53
C ILE A 48 -4.37 -15.35 14.14
N ALA A 49 -3.97 -14.67 13.07
CA ALA A 49 -4.06 -15.18 11.70
C ALA A 49 -3.34 -16.53 11.56
N LYS A 50 -2.12 -16.62 12.10
CA LYS A 50 -1.34 -17.86 12.11
C LYS A 50 -2.06 -18.98 12.86
N ASN A 51 -2.58 -18.69 14.06
CA ASN A 51 -3.29 -19.68 14.87
C ASN A 51 -4.61 -20.16 14.24
N LEU A 52 -5.25 -19.32 13.44
CA LEU A 52 -6.48 -19.66 12.73
C LEU A 52 -6.24 -20.29 11.34
N GLY A 53 -4.99 -20.52 10.94
CA GLY A 53 -4.63 -21.17 9.69
C GLY A 53 -4.87 -20.30 8.46
N PHE A 54 -4.57 -19.00 8.54
CA PHE A 54 -4.50 -18.13 7.36
C PHE A 54 -3.14 -18.27 6.66
N ASP A 55 -3.13 -18.15 5.34
CA ASP A 55 -1.93 -18.29 4.50
C ASP A 55 -1.14 -16.97 4.40
N GLY A 56 -1.80 -15.85 4.69
CA GLY A 56 -1.21 -14.52 4.59
C GLY A 56 -2.07 -13.43 5.23
N ALA A 57 -1.52 -12.22 5.25
CA ALA A 57 -2.17 -11.04 5.78
C ALA A 57 -1.93 -9.83 4.88
N ILE A 58 -2.94 -8.98 4.73
CA ILE A 58 -2.85 -7.71 3.99
C ILE A 58 -3.31 -6.59 4.93
N SER A 59 -2.43 -5.61 5.15
CA SER A 59 -2.73 -4.39 5.90
C SER A 59 -2.97 -3.25 4.90
N HIS A 60 -3.97 -2.41 5.17
CA HIS A 60 -4.18 -1.18 4.40
C HIS A 60 -3.10 -0.14 4.74
N HIS A 61 -2.90 0.14 6.03
CA HIS A 61 -1.89 1.10 6.45
C HIS A 61 -0.47 0.52 6.30
N PRO A 62 0.53 1.35 5.96
CA PRO A 62 1.93 0.96 5.94
C PRO A 62 2.36 0.37 7.29
N VAL A 63 2.99 -0.81 7.27
CA VAL A 63 3.37 -1.55 8.50
C VAL A 63 4.86 -1.51 8.81
N GLY A 64 5.64 -0.74 8.05
CA GLY A 64 7.09 -0.60 8.22
C GLY A 64 7.86 -0.77 6.91
N GLY A 65 9.16 -1.02 7.02
CA GLY A 65 10.02 -1.30 5.86
C GLY A 65 9.96 -0.19 4.79
N SER A 66 9.98 -0.58 3.51
CA SER A 66 9.92 0.36 2.39
C SER A 66 8.63 1.19 2.37
N SER A 67 7.48 0.60 2.71
CA SER A 67 6.18 1.29 2.71
C SER A 67 6.13 2.50 3.66
N THR A 68 6.88 2.46 4.76
CA THR A 68 7.00 3.60 5.67
C THR A 68 8.14 4.53 5.25
N LEU A 69 9.28 3.99 4.80
CA LEU A 69 10.43 4.80 4.39
C LEU A 69 10.16 5.66 3.14
N ARG A 70 9.40 5.11 2.19
CA ARG A 70 9.06 5.73 0.90
C ARG A 70 7.68 6.36 0.88
N PHE A 71 7.00 6.43 2.03
CA PHE A 71 5.68 7.05 2.14
C PHE A 71 5.64 8.49 1.61
N HIS A 72 6.74 9.24 1.78
CA HIS A 72 6.83 10.61 1.28
C HIS A 72 6.62 10.74 -0.24
N GLU A 73 6.94 9.70 -1.02
CA GLU A 73 6.80 9.73 -2.49
C GLU A 73 5.33 9.85 -2.92
N VAL A 74 4.39 9.27 -2.16
CA VAL A 74 2.97 9.38 -2.51
C VAL A 74 2.39 10.76 -2.18
N LEU A 75 3.08 11.57 -1.37
CA LEU A 75 2.65 12.94 -1.07
C LEU A 75 2.75 13.85 -2.29
N GLU A 76 3.66 13.57 -3.24
CA GLU A 76 3.76 14.33 -4.49
C GLU A 76 2.45 14.31 -5.29
N ARG A 77 1.61 13.28 -5.10
CA ARG A 77 0.29 13.18 -5.72
C ARG A 77 -0.63 14.34 -5.35
N HIS A 78 -0.43 14.98 -4.20
CA HIS A 78 -1.20 16.17 -3.85
C HIS A 78 -0.94 17.35 -4.78
N ILE A 79 0.28 17.48 -5.32
CA ILE A 79 0.61 18.53 -6.31
C ILE A 79 -0.26 18.33 -7.56
N ASP A 80 -0.35 17.10 -8.07
CA ASP A 80 -1.21 16.77 -9.21
C ASP A 80 -2.68 17.06 -8.92
N GLN A 81 -3.17 16.63 -7.75
CA GLN A 81 -4.57 16.80 -7.35
C GLN A 81 -4.95 18.29 -7.25
N MET A 82 -4.08 19.09 -6.63
CA MET A 82 -4.27 20.55 -6.53
C MET A 82 -4.24 21.21 -7.91
N THR A 83 -3.27 20.85 -8.76
CA THR A 83 -3.14 21.41 -10.11
C THR A 83 -4.36 21.06 -10.97
N ARG A 84 -4.87 19.83 -10.88
CA ARG A 84 -6.12 19.41 -11.55
C ARG A 84 -7.35 20.15 -11.05
N ALA A 85 -7.35 20.59 -9.79
CA ALA A 85 -8.40 21.41 -9.22
C ALA A 85 -8.25 22.92 -9.53
N GLY A 86 -7.21 23.33 -10.27
CA GLY A 86 -6.99 24.71 -10.71
C GLY A 86 -6.06 25.53 -9.83
N VAL A 87 -5.38 24.93 -8.85
CA VAL A 87 -4.34 25.60 -8.06
C VAL A 87 -3.09 25.79 -8.95
N PRO A 88 -2.47 26.99 -8.99
CA PRO A 88 -1.19 27.18 -9.68
C PRO A 88 -0.12 26.20 -9.21
N PHE A 89 0.66 25.65 -10.15
CA PHE A 89 1.65 24.61 -9.86
C PHE A 89 2.67 25.04 -8.79
N ASP A 90 3.14 26.28 -8.84
CA ASP A 90 4.09 26.86 -7.89
C ASP A 90 3.52 26.94 -6.47
N VAL A 91 2.23 27.25 -6.33
CA VAL A 91 1.53 27.23 -5.04
C VAL A 91 1.35 25.80 -4.53
N ALA A 92 0.98 24.87 -5.42
CA ALA A 92 0.82 23.46 -5.09
C ALA A 92 2.13 22.81 -4.64
N GLU A 93 3.22 23.05 -5.37
CA GLU A 93 4.57 22.57 -5.03
C GLU A 93 5.06 23.17 -3.70
N ALA A 94 4.90 24.49 -3.50
CA ALA A 94 5.31 25.14 -2.26
C ALA A 94 4.55 24.65 -1.02
N THR A 95 3.33 24.12 -1.19
CA THR A 95 2.53 23.58 -0.08
C THR A 95 3.00 22.19 0.38
N MET A 96 3.62 21.43 -0.52
CA MET A 96 4.05 20.05 -0.25
C MET A 96 5.53 19.93 0.16
N ARG A 97 6.28 21.06 0.17
CA ARG A 97 7.68 21.15 0.61
C ARG A 97 7.79 21.67 2.04
#